data_AF-A0A838IGR3-F1
#
_entry.id   AF-A0A838IGR3-F1
#
_cell.length_a   1.000
_cell.length_b   1.000
_cell.length_c   1.000
_cell.angle_alpha   90.00
_cell.angle_beta   90.00
_cell.angle_gamma   90.00
#
_symmetry.space_group_name_H-M   'P 1'
#
loop_
_entity.id
_entity.type
_entity.pdbx_description
1 polymer ?
#
loop_
_entity_poly.entity_id
_entity_poly.type
_entity_poly.pdbx_seq_one_letter_code
_entity_poly.pdbx_strand_id
1 'polypeptide(L)'
;MTKYQPFMQALLWTCKSCGFVYEGGQPKQNCPSCEAYKSSFIDFPQHLEAKVRESYPDVHFNHKFCRTMRLALMAEHNVAAKSRVSGRVLPSVSGEHMNPSDTF
;
A
#
# COMPACT_ATOMS: atom_id res chain seq x y z
N MET A 1 -10.22 -13.76 -9.46
CA MET A 1 -10.92 -13.62 -8.17
C MET A 1 -10.37 -12.40 -7.47
N THR A 2 -11.14 -11.31 -7.37
CA THR A 2 -10.93 -10.34 -6.29
C THR A 2 -12.28 -9.83 -5.85
N LYS A 3 -12.63 -10.11 -4.58
CA LYS A 3 -13.74 -9.49 -3.87
C LYS A 3 -13.25 -9.18 -2.45
N TYR A 4 -12.09 -8.52 -2.43
CA TYR A 4 -11.29 -8.13 -1.27
C TYR A 4 -10.74 -9.29 -0.41
N GLN A 5 -9.47 -9.64 -0.64
CA GLN A 5 -8.68 -10.27 0.43
C GLN A 5 -8.31 -9.17 1.44
N PRO A 6 -8.65 -9.31 2.73
CA PRO A 6 -8.27 -8.35 3.76
C PRO A 6 -6.75 -8.31 3.86
N PHE A 7 -6.15 -7.17 3.51
CA PHE A 7 -4.69 -6.97 3.42
C PHE A 7 -4.02 -6.71 4.78
N MET A 8 -4.68 -7.09 5.89
CA MET A 8 -4.33 -6.65 7.24
C MET A 8 -2.84 -6.89 7.51
N GLN A 9 -2.07 -5.79 7.42
CA GLN A 9 -0.64 -5.66 7.71
C GLN A 9 0.40 -6.13 6.67
N ALA A 10 0.06 -6.38 5.39
CA ALA A 10 1.10 -6.60 4.37
C ALA A 10 1.80 -5.27 3.98
N LEU A 11 3.13 -5.27 3.87
CA LEU A 11 3.87 -4.11 3.34
C LEU A 11 3.47 -3.93 1.87
N LEU A 12 3.01 -2.73 1.49
CA LEU A 12 2.62 -2.40 0.12
C LEU A 12 3.69 -1.53 -0.53
N TRP A 13 4.62 -2.16 -1.26
CA TRP A 13 5.63 -1.44 -2.01
C TRP A 13 5.06 -1.02 -3.35
N THR A 14 4.86 0.28 -3.55
CA THR A 14 4.28 0.79 -4.78
C THR A 14 5.31 1.56 -5.60
N CYS A 15 5.45 1.20 -6.87
CA CYS A 15 6.36 1.85 -7.80
C CYS A 15 5.82 3.22 -8.18
N LYS A 16 6.53 4.30 -7.79
CA LYS A 16 6.16 5.67 -8.11
C LYS A 16 6.19 6.00 -9.61
N SER A 17 6.91 5.20 -10.39
CA SER A 17 7.01 5.37 -11.85
C SER A 17 5.80 4.84 -12.60
N CYS A 18 5.12 3.81 -12.07
CA CYS A 18 4.13 3.08 -12.86
C CYS A 18 2.93 2.51 -12.08
N GLY A 19 2.85 2.73 -10.76
CA GLY A 19 1.72 2.30 -9.93
C GLY A 19 1.65 0.80 -9.62
N PHE A 20 2.66 0.01 -9.98
CA PHE A 20 2.72 -1.41 -9.63
C PHE A 20 2.89 -1.60 -8.12
N VAL A 21 2.09 -2.47 -7.51
CA VAL A 21 2.13 -2.83 -6.10
C VAL A 21 2.76 -4.21 -5.94
N TYR A 22 3.71 -4.31 -5.02
CA TYR A 22 4.21 -5.56 -4.48
C TYR A 22 3.66 -5.73 -3.07
N GLU A 23 2.85 -6.76 -2.85
CA GLU A 23 2.34 -7.12 -1.51
C GLU A 23 3.36 -8.03 -0.81
N GLY A 24 3.66 -7.73 0.46
CA GLY A 24 4.48 -8.61 1.30
C GLY A 24 5.93 -8.14 1.44
N GLY A 25 6.90 -9.00 1.14
CA GLY A 25 8.33 -8.79 1.43
C GLY A 25 8.99 -7.62 0.67
N GLN A 26 10.31 -7.52 0.78
CA GLN A 26 11.08 -6.48 0.08
C GLN A 26 10.91 -6.58 -1.45
N PRO A 27 10.82 -5.44 -2.16
CA PRO A 27 10.71 -5.45 -3.62
C PRO A 27 11.98 -6.02 -4.26
N LYS A 28 11.80 -6.67 -5.42
CA LYS A 28 12.92 -7.12 -6.27
C LYS A 28 13.74 -5.92 -6.77
N GLN A 29 14.90 -6.18 -7.39
CA GLN A 29 15.76 -5.11 -7.92
C GLN A 29 15.08 -4.21 -8.96
N ASN A 30 14.21 -4.78 -9.78
CA ASN A 30 13.50 -4.07 -10.84
C ASN A 30 12.00 -4.30 -10.74
N CYS A 31 11.22 -3.27 -11.08
CA CYS A 31 9.78 -3.36 -11.20
C CYS A 31 9.42 -4.34 -12.33
N PRO A 32 8.60 -5.39 -12.08
CA PRO A 32 8.24 -6.36 -13.12
C PRO A 32 7.32 -5.79 -14.20
N SER A 33 6.81 -4.56 -14.01
CA SER A 33 5.91 -3.92 -14.97
C SER A 33 6.55 -2.82 -15.81
N CYS A 34 7.56 -2.12 -15.30
CA CYS A 34 8.17 -0.99 -16.01
C CYS A 34 9.70 -0.95 -15.87
N GLU A 35 10.30 -1.97 -15.26
CA GLU A 35 11.74 -2.18 -15.13
C GLU A 35 12.51 -1.13 -14.30
N ALA A 36 11.81 -0.13 -13.75
CA ALA A 36 12.38 0.86 -12.85
C ALA A 36 13.09 0.20 -11.65
N TYR A 37 14.20 0.79 -11.23
CA TYR A 37 15.02 0.27 -10.13
C TYR A 37 14.28 0.31 -8.78
N LYS A 38 14.72 -0.51 -7.82
CA LYS A 38 14.10 -0.64 -6.49
C LYS A 38 13.92 0.69 -5.74
N SER A 39 14.75 1.71 -6.03
CA SER A 39 14.64 3.06 -5.45
C SER A 39 13.36 3.82 -5.86
N SER A 40 12.64 3.34 -6.85
CA SER A 40 11.33 3.87 -7.25
C SER A 40 10.17 3.32 -6.42
N PHE A 41 10.40 2.33 -5.55
CA PHE A 41 9.35 1.82 -4.67
C PHE A 41 9.22 2.66 -3.41
N ILE A 42 7.99 3.02 -3.08
CA ILE A 42 7.61 3.81 -1.90
C ILE A 42 6.51 3.10 -1.12
N ASP A 43 6.31 3.49 0.14
CA ASP A 43 5.17 3.03 0.93
C ASP A 43 3.93 3.82 0.49
N PHE A 44 2.92 3.12 -0.03
CA PHE A 44 1.68 3.75 -0.46
C PHE A 44 0.65 3.68 0.67
N PRO A 45 0.05 4.81 1.09
CA PRO A 45 -0.88 4.82 2.21
C PRO A 45 -2.04 3.83 2.01
N GLN A 46 -2.29 2.99 3.02
CA GLN A 46 -3.30 1.93 2.96
C GLN A 46 -4.70 2.49 2.65
N HIS A 47 -5.06 3.66 3.19
CA HIS A 47 -6.35 4.30 2.92
C HIS A 47 -6.49 4.74 1.45
N LEU A 48 -5.39 5.01 0.75
CA LEU A 48 -5.41 5.31 -0.69
C LEU A 48 -5.49 4.02 -1.52
N GLU A 49 -4.80 2.96 -1.10
CA GLU A 49 -4.94 1.65 -1.75
C GLU A 49 -6.37 1.12 -1.64
N ALA A 50 -7.03 1.35 -0.50
CA ALA A 50 -8.42 0.96 -0.30
C ALA A 50 -9.33 1.59 -1.36
N LYS A 51 -9.20 2.90 -1.59
CA LYS A 51 -9.96 3.60 -2.65
C LYS A 51 -9.78 2.96 -4.03
N VAL A 52 -8.55 2.53 -4.37
CA VAL A 52 -8.24 1.91 -5.68
C VAL A 52 -8.98 0.59 -5.85
N ARG A 53 -8.94 -0.26 -4.83
CA ARG A 53 -9.59 -1.57 -4.88
C ARG A 53 -11.11 -1.47 -4.78
N GLU A 54 -11.64 -0.50 -4.05
CA GLU A 54 -13.08 -0.19 -4.01
C GLU A 54 -13.59 0.28 -5.37
N SER A 55 -12.79 1.07 -6.09
CA SER A 55 -13.15 1.56 -7.43
C SER A 55 -13.14 0.45 -8.49
N TYR A 56 -12.34 -0.59 -8.28
CA TYR A 56 -12.21 -1.71 -9.21
C TYR A 56 -12.21 -3.07 -8.47
N PRO A 57 -13.36 -3.52 -7.94
CA PRO A 57 -13.42 -4.70 -7.09
C PRO A 57 -13.05 -5.98 -7.87
N ASP A 58 -13.55 -6.14 -9.08
CA ASP A 58 -13.44 -7.38 -9.86
C ASP A 58 -12.16 -7.51 -10.68
N VAL A 59 -11.29 -6.50 -10.64
CA VAL A 59 -10.02 -6.52 -11.39
C VAL A 59 -8.84 -6.80 -10.48
N HIS A 60 -7.84 -7.47 -11.03
CA HIS A 60 -6.59 -7.69 -10.31
C HIS A 60 -5.96 -6.35 -9.88
N PHE A 61 -5.43 -6.27 -8.67
CA PHE A 61 -4.92 -5.02 -8.10
C PHE A 61 -3.79 -4.39 -8.94
N ASN A 62 -3.01 -5.16 -9.70
CA ASN A 62 -2.00 -4.63 -10.64
C ASN A 62 -2.51 -4.40 -12.07
N HIS A 63 -3.82 -4.45 -12.31
CA HIS A 63 -4.40 -4.12 -13.61
C HIS A 63 -4.09 -2.65 -14.01
N LYS A 64 -4.07 -2.38 -15.32
CA LYS A 64 -3.74 -1.04 -15.87
C LYS A 64 -4.55 0.08 -15.22
N PHE A 65 -5.86 -0.12 -15.04
CA PHE A 65 -6.75 0.87 -14.43
C PHE A 65 -6.36 1.19 -12.97
N CYS A 66 -6.11 0.18 -12.15
CA CYS A 66 -5.69 0.36 -10.76
C CYS A 66 -4.34 1.10 -10.67
N ARG A 67 -3.40 0.77 -11.56
CA ARG A 67 -2.09 1.43 -11.63
C ARG A 67 -2.20 2.90 -12.00
N THR A 68 -3.02 3.22 -13.00
CA THR A 68 -3.29 4.62 -13.40
C THR A 68 -3.92 5.40 -12.24
N MET A 69 -4.91 4.82 -11.56
CA MET A 69 -5.54 5.46 -10.41
C MET A 69 -4.57 5.68 -9.25
N ARG A 70 -3.68 4.73 -8.96
CA ARG A 70 -2.62 4.93 -7.95
C ARG A 70 -1.71 6.10 -8.27
N LEU A 71 -1.29 6.24 -9.53
CA LEU A 71 -0.45 7.37 -9.94
C LEU A 71 -1.17 8.70 -9.75
N ALA A 72 -2.47 8.76 -10.05
CA ALA A 72 -3.29 9.95 -9.80
C ALA A 72 -3.36 10.28 -8.30
N LEU A 73 -3.67 9.29 -7.44
CA LEU A 73 -3.72 9.48 -5.99
C LEU A 73 -2.35 9.84 -5.39
N MET A 74 -1.26 9.29 -5.92
CA MET A 74 0.10 9.66 -5.51
C MET A 74 0.38 11.13 -5.78
N ALA A 75 -0.02 11.62 -6.95
CA ALA A 75 0.14 13.02 -7.34
C ALA A 75 -0.73 13.94 -6.48
N GLU A 76 -2.02 13.62 -6.35
CA GLU A 76 -3.01 14.39 -5.57
C GLU A 76 -2.56 14.57 -4.11
N HIS A 77 -2.11 13.49 -3.46
CA HIS A 77 -1.72 13.53 -2.05
C HIS A 77 -0.23 13.85 -1.82
N ASN A 78 0.53 14.08 -2.89
CA ASN A 78 1.98 14.27 -2.90
C ASN A 78 2.72 13.19 -2.09
N VAL A 79 2.35 11.92 -2.34
CA VAL A 79 2.80 10.77 -1.54
C VAL A 79 4.31 10.59 -1.64
N ALA A 80 4.89 10.76 -2.82
CA ALA A 80 6.33 10.57 -3.03
C ALA A 80 7.20 11.54 -2.20
N ALA A 81 6.72 12.76 -1.95
CA ALA A 81 7.44 13.73 -1.10
C ALA A 81 7.27 13.43 0.41
N LYS A 82 6.14 12.84 0.80
CA LYS A 82 5.80 12.50 2.20
C LYS A 82 6.32 11.12 2.61
N SER A 83 6.57 10.23 1.65
CA SER A 83 7.18 8.91 1.83
C SER A 83 8.68 9.05 2.10
N ARG A 84 9.05 9.80 3.15
CA ARG A 84 10.38 9.62 3.73
C ARG A 84 10.40 8.22 4.34
N VAL A 85 11.52 7.51 4.18
CA VAL A 85 11.84 6.25 4.89
C VAL A 85 12.05 6.56 6.38
N SER A 86 11.16 7.34 6.99
CA SER A 86 11.07 7.45 8.43
C SER A 86 10.48 6.14 8.88
N GLY A 87 11.18 5.46 9.78
CA GLY A 87 10.78 4.18 10.34
C GLY A 87 9.27 4.11 10.50
N ARG A 88 8.70 3.05 9.95
CA ARG A 88 7.30 2.68 10.06
C ARG A 88 6.99 2.65 11.56
N VAL A 89 6.52 3.77 12.13
CA VAL A 89 5.80 3.73 13.39
C VAL A 89 4.54 2.98 13.01
N LEU A 90 4.55 1.66 13.22
CA LEU A 90 3.33 0.89 13.26
C LEU A 90 2.40 1.69 14.16
N PRO A 91 1.16 2.01 13.75
CA PRO A 91 0.20 2.52 14.71
C PRO A 91 0.24 1.52 15.85
N SER A 92 0.72 1.97 17.02
CA SER A 92 0.65 1.22 18.25
C SER A 92 -0.76 0.68 18.27
N VAL A 93 -0.89 -0.64 18.20
CA VAL A 93 -2.17 -1.32 18.19
C VAL A 93 -3.06 -0.63 19.21
N SER A 94 -3.95 0.24 18.74
CA SER A 94 -5.05 0.76 19.53
C SER A 94 -6.09 -0.36 19.57
N GLY A 95 -5.64 -1.55 19.94
CA GLY A 95 -6.49 -2.49 20.62
C GLY A 95 -6.63 -1.88 22.00
N GLU A 96 -7.87 -1.65 22.40
CA GLU A 96 -8.18 -1.42 23.79
C GLU A 96 -7.50 -2.54 24.59
N HIS A 97 -6.42 -2.19 25.28
CA HIS A 97 -5.81 -3.06 26.26
C HIS A 97 -6.85 -3.20 27.37
N MET A 98 -7.71 -4.20 27.28
CA MET A 98 -8.47 -4.67 28.43
C MET A 98 -7.44 -5.04 29.49
N ASN A 99 -7.33 -4.23 30.54
CA ASN A 99 -6.56 -4.58 31.72
C ASN A 99 -7.25 -5.81 32.34
N PRO A 100 -6.58 -6.97 32.45
CA PRO A 100 -7.15 -8.13 33.12
C PRO A 100 -7.37 -7.90 34.63
N SER A 101 -6.98 -6.73 35.15
CA SER A 101 -7.22 -6.28 36.52
C SER A 101 -8.58 -5.58 36.72
N ASP A 102 -9.32 -5.27 35.65
CA ASP A 102 -10.59 -4.55 35.73
C ASP A 102 -11.82 -5.47 35.86
N THR A 103 -11.61 -6.78 36.02
CA THR A 103 -12.66 -7.74 36.42
C THR A 103 -12.42 -8.20 37.84
N PHE A 104 -12.85 -7.38 38.80
CA PHE A 104 -13.24 -7.83 40.15
C PHE A 104 -14.75 -8.01 40.19
#